data_AF-A0A0G2UE31-F1
#
_entry.id   AF-A0A0G2UE31-F1
#
_cell.length_a   1.000
_cell.length_b   1.000
_cell.length_c   1.000
_cell.angle_alpha   90.00
_cell.angle_beta   90.00
_cell.angle_gamma   90.00
#
_symmetry.space_group_name_H-M   'P 1'
#
loop_
_entity.id
_entity.type
_entity.pdbx_description
1 polymer ?
#
loop_
_entity_poly.entity_id
_entity_poly.type
_entity_poly.pdbx_seq_one_letter_code
_entity_poly.pdbx_strand_id
1 'polypeptide(L)' 'ALRKEFEILAMKESETIDEYFARTLSIANKMTSRGEKMDQTLVVEKILRSLISKFNYVVCSIEESNDVTAF' A
#
# COMPACT_ATOMS: atom_id res chain seq x y z
N ALA A 1 -2.55 -17.20 -4.76
CA ALA A 1 -3.79 -16.39 -4.71
C ALA A 1 -3.52 -15.00 -4.13
N LEU A 2 -3.12 -14.89 -2.86
CA LEU A 2 -2.85 -13.60 -2.20
C LEU A 2 -1.80 -12.74 -2.91
N ARG A 3 -0.71 -13.33 -3.40
CA ARG A 3 0.29 -12.62 -4.20
C ARG A 3 -0.32 -11.85 -5.39
N LYS A 4 -1.16 -12.54 -6.17
CA LYS A 4 -1.87 -11.93 -7.31
C LYS A 4 -2.84 -10.83 -6.83
N GLU A 5 -3.56 -11.07 -5.73
CA GLU A 5 -4.47 -10.08 -5.13
C GLU A 5 -3.73 -8.82 -4.70
N PHE A 6 -2.56 -8.96 -4.07
CA PHE A 6 -1.68 -7.87 -3.69
C PHE A 6 -1.12 -7.12 -4.91
N GLU A 7 -0.68 -7.84 -5.95
CA GLU A 7 -0.13 -7.24 -7.17
C GLU A 7 -1.16 -6.37 -7.90
N ILE A 8 -2.41 -6.82 -8.02
CA ILE A 8 -3.49 -6.07 -8.71
C ILE A 8 -4.23 -5.09 -7.78
N LEU A 9 -3.91 -5.06 -6.49
CA LEU A 9 -4.59 -4.18 -5.54
C LEU A 9 -4.41 -2.71 -5.94
N ALA A 10 -5.51 -1.99 -6.00
CA ALA A 10 -5.51 -0.56 -6.24
C ALA A 10 -6.66 0.11 -5.48
N MET A 11 -6.47 1.38 -5.16
CA MET A 11 -7.49 2.20 -4.54
C MET A 11 -8.61 2.49 -5.54
N LYS A 12 -9.85 2.36 -5.08
CA LYS A 12 -11.07 2.68 -5.82
C LYS A 12 -11.48 4.13 -5.55
N GLU A 13 -12.13 4.76 -6.52
CA GLU A 13 -12.69 6.12 -6.34
C GLU A 13 -13.74 6.20 -5.21
N SER A 14 -14.43 5.08 -4.96
CA SER A 14 -15.51 5.00 -3.96
C SER A 14 -15.03 4.65 -2.55
N GLU A 15 -13.75 4.33 -2.36
CA GLU A 15 -13.23 3.94 -1.05
C GLU A 15 -12.47 5.08 -0.38
N THR A 16 -12.56 5.14 0.94
CA THR A 16 -11.76 6.03 1.76
C THR A 16 -10.32 5.53 1.87
N ILE A 17 -9.41 6.42 2.28
CA ILE A 17 -8.01 6.06 2.45
C ILE A 17 -7.82 4.99 3.55
N ASP A 18 -8.58 5.08 4.64
CA ASP A 18 -8.51 4.14 5.76
C ASP A 18 -9.00 2.74 5.35
N GLU A 19 -10.08 2.66 4.57
CA GLU A 19 -10.58 1.39 4.00
C GLU A 19 -9.52 0.75 3.09
N TYR A 20 -8.85 1.57 2.28
CA TYR A 20 -7.79 1.10 1.40
C TYR A 20 -6.59 0.55 2.17
N PHE A 21 -6.12 1.28 3.19
CA PHE A 21 -5.04 0.83 4.08
C PHE A 21 -5.41 -0.48 4.79
N ALA A 22 -6.62 -0.57 5.36
CA ALA A 22 -7.09 -1.77 6.06
C ALA A 22 -7.09 -3.01 5.15
N ARG A 23 -7.56 -2.86 3.88
CA ARG A 23 -7.51 -3.94 2.88
C ARG A 23 -6.08 -4.36 2.57
N THR A 24 -5.19 -3.39 2.34
CA THR A 24 -3.79 -3.66 2.02
C THR A 24 -3.09 -4.41 3.14
N LEU A 25 -3.24 -3.94 4.38
CA LEU A 25 -2.68 -4.58 5.57
C LEU A 25 -3.28 -5.97 5.81
N SER A 26 -4.58 -6.15 5.57
CA SER A 26 -5.21 -7.48 5.67
C SER A 26 -4.56 -8.49 4.72
N ILE A 27 -4.29 -8.11 3.47
CA ILE A 27 -3.63 -8.99 2.49
C ILE A 27 -2.18 -9.25 2.91
N ALA A 28 -1.42 -8.20 3.27
CA ALA A 28 -0.03 -8.34 3.70
C ALA A 28 0.10 -9.25 4.93
N ASN A 29 -0.75 -9.07 5.95
CA ASN A 29 -0.77 -9.91 7.14
C ASN A 29 -1.08 -11.37 6.82
N LYS A 30 -2.02 -11.64 5.90
CA LYS A 30 -2.32 -13.01 5.44
C LYS A 30 -1.17 -13.64 4.66
N MET A 31 -0.38 -12.84 3.93
CA MET A 31 0.82 -13.31 3.24
C MET A 31 1.93 -13.65 4.25
N THR A 32 2.18 -12.76 5.21
CA THR A 32 3.14 -12.99 6.31
C THR A 32 2.78 -14.23 7.12
N SER A 33 1.50 -14.43 7.47
CA SER A 33 1.06 -15.62 8.21
C SER A 33 1.26 -16.93 7.45
N ARG A 34 1.48 -16.87 6.12
CA ARG A 34 1.79 -18.02 5.26
C ARG A 34 3.28 -18.20 5.01
N GLY A 35 4.12 -17.44 5.70
CA GLY A 35 5.58 -17.48 5.59
C GLY A 35 6.15 -16.65 4.43
N GLU A 36 5.33 -15.88 3.71
CA GLU A 36 5.85 -14.93 2.73
C GLU A 36 6.51 -13.74 3.45
N LYS A 37 7.71 -13.35 3.02
CA LYS A 37 8.37 -12.15 3.55
C LYS A 37 7.69 -10.91 2.98
N MET A 38 6.95 -10.18 3.83
CA MET A 38 6.37 -8.88 3.51
C MET A 38 7.14 -7.78 4.24
N ASP A 39 8.14 -7.24 3.57
CA ASP A 39 8.89 -6.10 4.09
C ASP A 39 7.99 -4.85 4.15
N GLN A 40 8.17 -4.00 5.17
CA GLN A 40 7.35 -2.79 5.34
C GLN A 40 7.45 -1.87 4.12
N THR A 41 8.66 -1.72 3.56
CA THR A 41 8.90 -0.96 2.33
C THR A 41 8.07 -1.47 1.16
N LEU A 42 7.90 -2.80 1.01
CA LEU A 42 7.07 -3.37 -0.07
C LEU A 42 5.59 -2.94 0.08
N VAL A 43 5.10 -2.90 1.31
CA VAL A 43 3.72 -2.50 1.62
C VAL A 43 3.54 -1.00 1.39
N VAL A 44 4.46 -0.16 1.89
CA VAL A 44 4.44 1.30 1.70
C VAL A 44 4.51 1.65 0.22
N GLU A 45 5.47 1.10 -0.52
CA GLU A 45 5.58 1.32 -1.96
C GLU A 45 4.33 0.84 -2.71
N LYS A 46 3.75 -0.29 -2.30
CA LYS A 46 2.51 -0.77 -2.90
C LYS A 46 1.41 0.26 -2.73
N ILE A 47 1.24 0.81 -1.53
CA ILE A 47 0.23 1.83 -1.24
C ILE A 47 0.46 3.06 -2.11
N LEU A 48 1.65 3.67 -2.04
CA LEU A 48 1.96 4.92 -2.75
C LEU A 48 1.71 4.80 -4.26
N ARG A 49 2.12 3.68 -4.89
CA ARG A 49 1.95 3.45 -6.33
C ARG A 49 0.51 3.18 -6.78
N SER A 50 -0.42 2.97 -5.86
CA SER A 50 -1.76 2.49 -6.17
C SER A 50 -2.88 3.33 -5.57
N LEU A 51 -2.52 4.48 -4.98
CA LEU A 51 -3.47 5.54 -4.65
C LEU A 51 -4.01 6.20 -5.92
N ILE A 52 -5.22 6.73 -5.83
CA ILE A 52 -5.82 7.53 -6.90
C ILE A 52 -5.16 8.90 -7.03
N SER A 53 -5.29 9.52 -8.19
CA SER A 53 -4.62 10.77 -8.55
C SER A 53 -4.92 11.95 -7.59
N LYS A 54 -6.05 11.90 -6.89
CA LYS A 54 -6.42 12.84 -5.82
C LYS A 54 -5.34 12.96 -4.73
N PHE A 55 -4.56 11.91 -4.49
CA PHE A 55 -3.51 11.88 -3.47
C PHE A 55 -2.11 12.15 -4.03
N ASN A 56 -1.96 12.45 -5.33
CA ASN A 56 -0.65 12.65 -5.97
C ASN A 56 0.21 13.69 -5.24
N TYR A 57 -0.38 14.79 -4.78
CA TYR A 57 0.37 15.81 -4.04
C TYR A 57 1.01 15.23 -2.76
N VAL A 58 0.28 14.40 -2.03
CA VAL A 58 0.77 13.74 -0.81
C VAL A 58 1.85 12.72 -1.16
N VAL A 59 1.64 11.92 -2.21
CA VAL A 59 2.62 10.93 -2.69
C VAL A 59 3.93 11.63 -3.07
N CYS A 60 3.88 12.67 -3.91
CA CYS A 60 5.07 13.43 -4.30
C CYS A 60 5.78 14.04 -3.09
N SER A 61 5.04 14.60 -2.13
CA SER A 61 5.63 15.19 -0.92
C SER A 61 6.39 14.14 -0.08
N ILE A 62 5.87 12.92 0.01
CA ILE A 62 6.52 11.82 0.75
C ILE A 62 7.79 11.36 0.00
N GLU A 63 7.69 11.18 -1.32
CA GLU A 63 8.83 10.77 -2.16
C GLU A 63 9.96 11.80 -2.14
N GLU A 64 9.62 13.09 -2.23
CA GLU A 64 10.58 14.20 -2.19
C GLU A 64 11.24 14.37 -0.81
N SER A 65 10.55 13.99 0.26
CA SER A 65 11.09 14.06 1.63
C SER A 65 12.19 13.01 1.90
N ASN A 66 12.48 12.10 0.97
CA ASN A 66 13.47 11.01 1.09
C ASN A 66 13.34 10.12 2.35
N ASP A 67 12.20 10.20 3.05
CA ASP A 67 11.98 9.48 4.30
C ASP A 67 10.70 8.65 4.23
N VAL A 68 10.78 7.58 3.45
CA VAL A 68 9.80 6.48 3.46
C VAL A 68 9.96 5.56 4.68
N THR A 69 10.84 5.92 5.63
CA THR A 69 11.13 5.16 6.85
C THR A 69 10.60 5.81 8.14
N ALA A 70 10.07 7.05 8.06
CA ALA A 70 9.58 7.80 9.22
C ALA A 70 8.14 7.49 9.65
N PHE A 71 7.44 6.57 9.00
CA PHE A 71 6.06 6.19 9.32
C PHE A 71 5.94 4.71 9.71
#